data_AF-A0A7S2JGN3-F1
#
_entry.id   AF-A0A7S2JGN3-F1
#
_cell.length_a   1.000
_cell.length_b   1.000
_cell.length_c   1.000
_cell.angle_alpha   90.00
_cell.angle_beta   90.00
_cell.angle_gamma   90.00
#
_symmetry.space_group_name_H-M   'P 1'
#
loop_
_entity.id
_entity.type
_entity.pdbx_description
1 polymer ?
#
loop_
_entity_poly.entity_id
_entity_poly.type
_entity_poly.pdbx_seq_one_letter_code
_entity_poly.pdbx_strand_id
1 'polypeptide(L)'
;LSQYPHEREVLLPPLSGLEAMGSSVEGTMLNIHSRLSLNLAAQTLEQVLSRRRKMLMDMSTGIEFELRDILGDGPLYKTALKILRKALAYGALAQTPDWFNDDDNFSQVLNEVLYLQRILTNEVRKLDSALDKNELNLRSWKARGPARIMLL
;
A
#
# COMPACT_ATOMS: atom_id res chain seq x y z
N LEU A 1 -6.89 -32.08 20.11
CA LEU A 1 -6.90 -33.07 21.21
C LEU A 1 -5.45 -33.29 21.63
N SER A 2 -5.16 -33.23 22.93
CA SER A 2 -3.79 -33.33 23.46
C SER A 2 -3.14 -34.66 23.06
N GLN A 3 -1.85 -34.62 22.75
CA GLN A 3 -1.05 -35.82 22.49
C GLN A 3 -0.67 -36.57 23.78
N TYR A 4 -0.87 -35.95 24.96
CA TYR A 4 -0.54 -36.51 26.28
C TYR A 4 -1.79 -36.63 27.15
N PRO A 5 -2.53 -37.75 27.08
CA PRO A 5 -3.87 -37.87 27.69
C PRO A 5 -3.88 -37.82 29.23
N HIS A 6 -2.74 -38.05 29.86
CA HIS A 6 -2.58 -38.03 31.32
C HIS A 6 -2.30 -36.62 31.86
N GLU A 7 -2.04 -35.65 30.98
CA GLU A 7 -1.82 -34.26 31.36
C GLU A 7 -3.08 -33.43 31.08
N ARG A 8 -3.49 -32.63 32.06
CA ARG A 8 -4.60 -31.69 31.87
C ARG A 8 -4.07 -30.46 31.15
N GLU A 9 -4.33 -30.38 29.86
CA GLU A 9 -3.92 -29.27 29.00
C GLU A 9 -5.06 -28.27 28.80
N VAL A 10 -4.73 -26.97 28.88
CA VAL A 10 -5.61 -25.87 28.46
C VAL A 10 -4.84 -25.00 27.48
N LEU A 11 -5.35 -24.91 26.25
CA LEU A 11 -4.81 -24.02 25.22
C LEU A 11 -5.38 -22.62 25.41
N LEU A 12 -4.50 -21.65 25.66
CA LEU A 12 -4.86 -20.24 25.74
C LEU A 12 -4.86 -19.64 24.33
N PRO A 13 -5.85 -18.81 23.96
CA PRO A 13 -5.87 -18.16 22.65
C PRO A 13 -4.77 -17.08 22.56
N PRO A 14 -4.41 -16.64 21.34
CA PRO A 14 -3.49 -15.51 21.13
C PRO A 14 -3.93 -14.27 21.90
N LEU A 15 -2.98 -13.39 22.25
CA LEU A 15 -3.20 -12.17 23.06
C LEU A 15 -3.65 -12.42 24.51
N SER A 16 -3.43 -13.65 25.02
CA SER A 16 -3.53 -13.93 26.45
C SER A 16 -2.36 -13.27 27.19
N GLY A 17 -2.66 -12.25 27.98
CA GLY A 17 -1.73 -11.61 28.90
C GLY A 17 -1.70 -12.33 30.25
N LEU A 18 -0.56 -12.21 30.92
CA LEU A 18 -0.36 -12.73 32.27
C LEU A 18 0.02 -11.57 33.18
N GLU A 19 -0.85 -11.28 34.14
CA GLU A 19 -0.70 -10.18 35.08
C GLU A 19 -0.33 -10.74 36.45
N ALA A 20 0.84 -10.36 36.97
CA ALA A 20 1.26 -10.76 38.31
C ALA A 20 0.51 -9.94 39.37
N MET A 21 -0.32 -10.64 40.16
CA MET A 21 -1.12 -10.05 41.24
C MET A 21 -0.33 -9.91 42.53
N GLY A 22 0.64 -10.80 42.75
CA GLY A 22 1.46 -10.82 43.95
C GLY A 22 2.39 -12.02 43.97
N SER A 23 3.23 -12.09 44.98
CA SER A 23 4.11 -13.24 45.20
C SER A 23 4.10 -13.67 46.66
N SER A 24 4.29 -14.95 46.88
CA SER A 24 4.45 -15.54 48.21
C SER A 24 5.56 -16.58 48.17
N VAL A 25 6.31 -16.73 49.25
CA VAL A 25 7.36 -17.75 49.36
C VAL A 25 6.86 -18.87 50.28
N GLU A 26 6.91 -20.10 49.80
CA GLU A 26 6.50 -21.28 50.54
C GLU A 26 7.66 -22.28 50.59
N GLY A 27 8.34 -22.34 51.75
CA GLY A 27 9.58 -23.09 51.91
C GLY A 27 10.69 -22.56 51.00
N THR A 28 11.08 -23.35 50.00
CA THR A 28 12.09 -22.99 48.99
C THR A 28 11.49 -22.56 47.64
N MET A 29 10.15 -22.46 47.53
CA MET A 29 9.45 -22.17 46.28
C MET A 29 8.86 -20.75 46.28
N LEU A 30 9.08 -20.00 45.20
CA LEU A 30 8.44 -18.71 44.95
C LEU A 30 7.15 -18.92 44.14
N ASN A 31 6.01 -18.64 44.77
CA ASN A 31 4.71 -18.71 44.13
C ASN A 31 4.34 -17.32 43.59
N ILE A 32 4.13 -17.20 42.28
CA ILE A 32 3.65 -15.99 41.64
C ILE A 32 2.15 -16.14 41.36
N HIS A 33 1.34 -15.39 42.08
CA HIS A 33 -0.10 -15.35 41.85
C HIS A 33 -0.35 -14.52 40.61
N SER A 34 -0.87 -15.12 39.56
CA SER A 34 -1.09 -14.46 38.27
C SER A 34 -2.53 -14.57 37.80
N ARG A 35 -3.06 -13.51 37.18
CA ARG A 35 -4.34 -13.51 36.50
C ARG A 35 -4.09 -13.54 35.00
N LEU A 36 -4.81 -14.42 34.31
CA LEU A 36 -4.87 -14.40 32.85
C LEU A 36 -5.86 -13.33 32.40
N SER A 37 -5.45 -12.48 31.48
CA SER A 37 -6.29 -11.47 30.85
C SER A 37 -6.29 -11.68 29.34
N LEU A 38 -7.42 -11.43 28.68
CA LEU A 38 -7.50 -11.47 27.22
C LEU A 38 -7.59 -10.04 26.71
N ASN A 39 -6.57 -9.62 25.97
CA ASN A 39 -6.63 -8.32 25.32
C ASN A 39 -7.46 -8.44 24.03
N LEU A 40 -8.76 -8.16 24.15
CA LEU A 40 -9.69 -8.15 23.02
C LEU A 40 -9.56 -6.91 22.11
N ALA A 41 -8.81 -5.89 22.55
CA ALA A 41 -8.61 -4.66 21.79
C ALA A 41 -7.34 -4.72 20.92
N ALA A 42 -6.34 -5.49 21.34
CA ALA A 42 -5.14 -5.69 20.55
C ALA A 42 -5.41 -6.58 19.34
N GLN A 43 -4.63 -6.36 18.29
CA GLN A 43 -4.64 -7.21 17.09
C GLN A 43 -3.48 -8.19 17.16
N THR A 44 -3.70 -9.39 16.62
CA THR A 44 -2.60 -10.33 16.42
C THR A 44 -1.67 -9.80 15.33
N LEU A 45 -0.44 -10.30 15.29
CA LEU A 45 0.54 -9.93 14.27
C LEU A 45 -0.03 -10.15 12.86
N GLU A 46 -0.72 -11.26 12.63
CA GLU A 46 -1.32 -11.58 11.34
C GLU A 46 -2.42 -10.58 10.96
N GLN A 47 -3.21 -10.13 11.95
CA GLN A 47 -4.24 -9.12 11.73
C GLN A 47 -3.64 -7.75 11.39
N VAL A 48 -2.54 -7.37 12.06
CA VAL A 48 -1.80 -6.12 11.76
C VAL A 48 -1.20 -6.17 10.36
N LEU A 49 -0.49 -7.24 10.01
CA LEU A 49 0.11 -7.40 8.68
C LEU A 49 -0.95 -7.42 7.57
N SER A 50 -2.07 -8.12 7.79
CA SER A 50 -3.20 -8.15 6.87
C SER A 50 -3.80 -6.75 6.66
N ARG A 51 -3.96 -5.98 7.74
CA ARG A 51 -4.45 -4.59 7.68
C ARG A 51 -3.48 -3.69 6.90
N ARG A 52 -2.18 -3.76 7.15
CA ARG A 52 -1.16 -2.95 6.43
C ARG A 52 -1.18 -3.24 4.93
N ARG A 53 -1.23 -4.51 4.55
CA ARG A 53 -1.33 -4.91 3.15
C ARG A 53 -2.62 -4.43 2.50
N LYS A 54 -3.74 -4.54 3.22
CA LYS A 54 -5.04 -4.05 2.75
C LYS A 54 -5.01 -2.54 2.50
N MET A 55 -4.41 -1.75 3.40
CA MET A 55 -4.27 -0.31 3.22
C MET A 55 -3.53 0.05 1.92
N LEU A 56 -2.43 -0.65 1.61
CA LEU A 56 -1.70 -0.43 0.35
C LEU A 56 -2.54 -0.77 -0.89
N MET A 57 -3.33 -1.84 -0.83
CA MET A 57 -4.25 -2.21 -1.93
C MET A 57 -5.38 -1.20 -2.09
N ASP A 58 -5.95 -0.71 -0.99
CA ASP A 58 -6.99 0.30 -0.99
C ASP A 58 -6.45 1.63 -1.55
N MET A 59 -5.22 2.01 -1.20
CA MET A 59 -4.53 3.17 -1.78
C MET A 59 -4.32 3.02 -3.28
N SER A 60 -3.81 1.87 -3.74
CA SER A 60 -3.67 1.58 -5.17
C SER A 60 -4.98 1.79 -5.91
N THR A 61 -6.06 1.23 -5.36
CA THR A 61 -7.41 1.34 -5.94
C THR A 61 -7.89 2.80 -5.97
N GLY A 62 -7.64 3.56 -4.89
CA GLY A 62 -7.96 4.99 -4.83
C GLY A 62 -7.22 5.81 -5.90
N ILE A 63 -5.93 5.52 -6.14
CA ILE A 63 -5.15 6.19 -7.18
C ILE A 63 -5.70 5.83 -8.58
N GLU A 64 -6.11 4.58 -8.81
CA GLU A 64 -6.74 4.18 -10.08
C GLU A 64 -8.01 5.00 -10.36
N PHE A 65 -8.84 5.22 -9.34
CA PHE A 65 -10.04 6.06 -9.47
C PHE A 65 -9.69 7.53 -9.74
N GLU A 66 -8.72 8.11 -9.03
CA GLU A 66 -8.31 9.50 -9.26
C GLU A 66 -7.78 9.70 -10.68
N LEU A 67 -6.97 8.76 -11.19
CA LEU A 67 -6.48 8.81 -12.57
C LEU A 67 -7.62 8.72 -13.59
N ARG A 68 -8.65 7.92 -13.30
CA ARG A 68 -9.83 7.80 -14.15
C ARG A 68 -10.64 9.10 -14.16
N ASP A 69 -10.80 9.75 -13.02
CA ASP A 69 -11.51 11.02 -12.91
C ASP A 69 -10.82 12.15 -13.67
N ILE A 70 -9.47 12.15 -13.70
CA ILE A 70 -8.69 13.19 -14.38
C ILE A 70 -8.66 12.99 -15.89
N LEU A 71 -8.56 11.75 -16.37
CA LEU A 71 -8.26 11.45 -17.78
C LEU A 71 -9.43 10.85 -18.56
N GLY A 72 -10.49 10.43 -17.88
CA GLY A 72 -11.51 9.56 -18.44
C GLY A 72 -10.96 8.20 -18.91
N ASP A 73 -11.75 7.46 -19.69
CA ASP A 73 -11.40 6.11 -20.17
C ASP A 73 -10.49 6.11 -21.44
N GLY A 74 -9.63 7.12 -21.57
CA GLY A 74 -8.76 7.32 -22.72
C GLY A 74 -7.53 6.39 -22.82
N PRO A 75 -6.77 6.45 -23.93
CA PRO A 75 -5.52 5.69 -24.08
C PRO A 75 -4.43 6.12 -23.09
N LEU A 76 -4.43 7.39 -22.69
CA LEU A 76 -3.52 7.92 -21.68
C LEU A 76 -3.77 7.30 -20.30
N TYR A 77 -5.05 7.17 -19.91
CA TYR A 77 -5.44 6.46 -18.68
C TYR A 77 -4.92 5.02 -18.65
N LYS A 78 -5.12 4.25 -19.72
CA LYS A 78 -4.60 2.87 -19.80
C LYS A 78 -3.08 2.80 -19.64
N THR A 79 -2.36 3.81 -20.10
CA THR A 79 -0.90 3.88 -19.99
C THR A 79 -0.48 4.26 -18.58
N ALA A 80 -1.10 5.28 -17.99
CA ALA A 80 -0.87 5.67 -16.59
C ALA A 80 -1.15 4.52 -15.62
N LEU A 81 -2.24 3.78 -15.82
CA LEU A 81 -2.60 2.59 -15.04
C LEU A 81 -1.53 1.50 -15.14
N LYS A 82 -0.99 1.24 -16.34
CA LYS A 82 0.10 0.27 -16.53
C LYS A 82 1.37 0.70 -15.80
N ILE A 83 1.71 1.99 -15.83
CA ILE A 83 2.87 2.54 -15.13
C ILE A 83 2.69 2.38 -13.63
N LEU A 84 1.54 2.78 -13.08
CA LEU A 84 1.21 2.65 -11.67
C LEU A 84 1.34 1.20 -11.20
N ARG A 85 0.68 0.26 -11.89
CA ARG A 85 0.70 -1.16 -11.52
C ARG A 85 2.10 -1.76 -11.57
N LYS A 86 2.90 -1.41 -12.57
CA LYS A 86 4.30 -1.87 -12.66
C LYS A 86 5.17 -1.28 -11.54
N ALA A 87 5.00 0.01 -11.23
CA ALA A 87 5.74 0.67 -10.16
C ALA A 87 5.39 0.08 -8.80
N LEU A 88 4.10 -0.15 -8.52
CA LEU A 88 3.65 -0.80 -7.28
C LEU A 88 4.12 -2.26 -7.19
N ALA A 89 4.09 -3.01 -8.29
CA ALA A 89 4.55 -4.40 -8.32
C ALA A 89 6.06 -4.54 -8.06
N TYR A 90 6.86 -3.57 -8.52
CA TYR A 90 8.32 -3.57 -8.31
C TYR A 90 8.72 -3.03 -6.93
N GLY A 91 7.99 -2.04 -6.40
CA GLY A 91 8.24 -1.44 -5.10
C GLY A 91 7.36 -2.03 -4.01
N ALA A 92 6.28 -1.31 -3.69
CA ALA A 92 5.41 -1.55 -2.55
C ALA A 92 4.87 -2.98 -2.39
N LEU A 93 4.66 -3.72 -3.48
CA LEU A 93 4.07 -5.07 -3.45
C LEU A 93 5.11 -6.20 -3.64
N ALA A 94 6.39 -5.87 -3.83
CA ALA A 94 7.45 -6.87 -3.99
C ALA A 94 7.88 -7.51 -2.66
N GLN A 95 7.65 -6.82 -1.54
CA GLN A 95 8.14 -7.25 -0.23
C GLN A 95 7.26 -8.33 0.41
N THR A 96 7.87 -9.16 1.26
CA THR A 96 7.17 -10.19 2.03
C THR A 96 6.33 -9.56 3.15
N PRO A 97 5.26 -10.24 3.61
CA PRO A 97 4.43 -9.75 4.72
C PRO A 97 5.24 -9.42 5.98
N ASP A 98 6.24 -10.22 6.32
CA ASP A 98 7.06 -10.04 7.53
C ASP A 98 7.87 -8.73 7.50
N TRP A 99 8.24 -8.25 6.31
CA TRP A 99 8.96 -6.98 6.15
C TRP A 99 8.13 -5.78 6.64
N PHE A 100 6.80 -5.88 6.52
CA PHE A 100 5.86 -4.86 7.00
C PHE A 100 5.59 -4.93 8.50
N ASN A 101 6.20 -5.86 9.25
CA ASN A 101 6.10 -5.87 10.70
C ASN A 101 6.79 -4.63 11.31
N ASP A 102 7.82 -4.10 10.64
CA ASP A 102 8.50 -2.88 11.04
C ASP A 102 7.70 -1.64 10.58
N ASP A 103 7.46 -0.74 11.54
CA ASP A 103 6.70 0.50 11.34
C ASP A 103 7.40 1.49 10.42
N ASP A 104 8.73 1.54 10.45
CA ASP A 104 9.52 2.45 9.61
C ASP A 104 9.46 2.00 8.15
N ASN A 105 9.60 0.69 7.92
CA ASN A 105 9.46 0.07 6.59
C ASN A 105 8.08 0.34 5.97
N PHE A 106 7.01 0.13 6.75
CA PHE A 106 5.66 0.39 6.29
C PHE A 106 5.43 1.88 5.98
N SER A 107 5.91 2.76 6.86
CA SER A 107 5.82 4.21 6.69
C SER A 107 6.58 4.70 5.45
N GLN A 108 7.77 4.14 5.20
CA GLN A 108 8.55 4.44 4.00
C GLN A 108 7.76 4.08 2.73
N VAL A 109 7.21 2.86 2.65
CA VAL A 109 6.45 2.43 1.46
C VAL A 109 5.20 3.29 1.26
N LEU A 110 4.49 3.66 2.32
CA LEU A 110 3.35 4.57 2.22
C LEU A 110 3.75 5.93 1.61
N ASN A 111 4.87 6.50 2.07
CA ASN A 111 5.39 7.76 1.54
C ASN A 111 5.80 7.64 0.07
N GLU A 112 6.43 6.54 -0.32
CA GLU A 112 6.81 6.26 -1.71
C GLU A 112 5.58 6.15 -2.62
N VAL A 113 4.51 5.50 -2.18
CA VAL A 113 3.25 5.38 -2.95
C VAL A 113 2.57 6.73 -3.10
N LEU A 114 2.50 7.55 -2.04
CA LEU A 114 1.95 8.90 -2.09
C LEU A 114 2.77 9.82 -3.01
N TYR A 115 4.09 9.68 -2.97
CA TYR A 115 4.98 10.42 -3.86
C TYR A 115 4.76 10.02 -5.32
N LEU A 116 4.66 8.71 -5.59
CA LEU A 116 4.34 8.18 -6.91
C LEU A 116 2.99 8.71 -7.43
N GLN A 117 1.94 8.67 -6.61
CA GLN A 117 0.64 9.24 -6.94
C GLN A 117 0.77 10.70 -7.37
N ARG A 118 1.42 11.53 -6.54
CA ARG A 118 1.56 12.96 -6.82
C ARG A 118 2.34 13.23 -8.11
N ILE A 119 3.43 12.50 -8.35
CA ILE A 119 4.20 12.64 -9.60
C ILE A 119 3.36 12.21 -10.79
N LEU A 120 2.79 11.02 -10.74
CA LEU A 120 2.06 10.45 -11.85
C LEU A 120 0.90 11.36 -12.25
N THR A 121 0.11 11.82 -11.27
CA THR A 121 -1.00 12.74 -11.52
C THR A 121 -0.52 14.06 -12.13
N ASN A 122 0.57 14.65 -11.65
CA ASN A 122 1.10 15.91 -12.19
C ASN A 122 1.63 15.78 -13.61
N GLU A 123 2.42 14.74 -13.89
CA GLU A 123 3.00 14.53 -15.21
C GLU A 123 1.95 14.15 -16.24
N VAL A 124 0.97 13.34 -15.84
CA VAL A 124 -0.14 12.94 -16.68
C VAL A 124 -1.03 14.14 -17.03
N ARG A 125 -1.34 15.03 -16.07
CA ARG A 125 -2.06 16.29 -16.35
C ARG A 125 -1.30 17.20 -17.31
N LYS A 126 0.02 17.34 -17.15
CA LYS A 126 0.85 18.12 -18.08
C LYS A 126 0.79 17.55 -19.49
N LEU A 127 0.92 16.22 -19.61
CA LEU A 127 0.88 15.55 -20.90
C LEU A 127 -0.49 15.69 -21.58
N ASP A 128 -1.56 15.52 -20.83
CA ASP A 128 -2.94 15.71 -21.31
C ASP A 128 -3.14 17.13 -21.86
N SER A 129 -2.73 18.14 -21.09
CA SER A 129 -2.78 19.54 -21.52
C SER A 129 -1.90 19.87 -22.74
N ALA A 130 -0.85 19.10 -22.99
CA ALA A 130 0.03 19.26 -24.14
C ALA A 130 -0.55 18.59 -25.39
N LEU A 131 -1.25 17.47 -25.22
CA LEU A 131 -1.97 16.78 -26.30
C LEU A 131 -3.11 17.64 -26.84
N ASP A 132 -3.87 18.31 -25.96
CA ASP A 132 -4.95 19.22 -26.35
C ASP A 132 -4.45 20.47 -27.13
N LYS A 133 -3.21 20.88 -26.91
CA LYS A 133 -2.62 22.06 -27.57
C LYS A 133 -2.04 21.79 -28.96
N ASN A 134 -2.00 20.54 -29.40
CA ASN A 134 -1.43 20.15 -30.70
C ASN A 134 -2.35 20.44 -31.90
N GLU A 135 -3.22 21.44 -31.83
CA GLU A 135 -3.74 22.05 -33.05
C GLU A 135 -2.61 22.79 -33.76
N LEU A 136 -2.09 22.18 -34.83
CA LEU A 136 -1.22 22.83 -35.81
C LEU A 136 -1.92 24.09 -36.34
N ASN A 137 -1.66 25.23 -35.73
CA ASN A 137 -2.24 26.50 -36.13
C ASN A 137 -1.49 27.04 -37.36
N LEU A 138 -1.77 26.43 -38.51
CA LEU A 138 -1.22 26.80 -39.82
C LEU A 138 -1.70 28.17 -40.33
N ARG A 139 -2.63 28.83 -39.61
CA ARG A 139 -3.22 30.12 -40.03
C ARG A 139 -2.23 31.28 -40.01
N SER A 140 -1.13 31.19 -39.25
CA SER A 140 -0.09 32.23 -39.18
C SER A 140 1.08 31.98 -40.13
N TRP A 141 1.09 30.85 -40.85
CA TRP A 141 2.13 30.54 -41.84
C TRP A 141 1.81 31.24 -43.16
N LYS A 142 2.46 32.39 -43.41
CA LYS A 142 2.50 32.96 -44.75
C LYS A 142 3.35 32.04 -45.64
N ALA A 143 2.73 31.39 -46.62
CA ALA A 143 3.42 30.63 -47.65
C ALA A 143 4.46 31.54 -48.35
N ARG A 144 5.73 31.39 -48.00
CA ARG A 144 6.84 32.08 -48.66
C ARG A 144 7.29 31.24 -49.86
N GLY A 145 6.51 31.30 -50.93
CA GLY A 145 6.92 30.76 -52.23
C GLY A 145 5.85 29.96 -52.98
N PRO A 146 5.95 29.87 -54.31
CA PRO A 146 4.99 29.13 -55.11
C PRO A 146 5.04 27.65 -54.74
N ALA A 147 3.88 27.09 -54.41
CA ALA A 147 3.68 25.72 -53.90
C ALA A 147 4.09 24.57 -54.86
N ARG A 148 4.86 24.86 -55.92
CA ARG A 148 5.16 23.91 -57.00
C ARG A 148 6.45 23.09 -56.81
N ILE A 149 7.22 23.30 -55.74
CA ILE A 149 8.55 22.66 -55.59
C ILE A 149 8.63 21.68 -54.39
N MET A 150 7.61 21.55 -53.54
CA MET A 150 7.68 20.66 -52.37
C MET A 150 7.04 19.26 -52.56
N LEU A 151 6.87 18.81 -53.79
CA LEU A 151 6.50 17.42 -54.10
C LEU A 151 7.28 16.93 -55.33
N LEU A 152 8.59 16.75 -55.15
CA LEU A 152 9.45 15.86 -55.93
C LEU A 152 10.49 15.26 -54.98
#